data_AF-D0IM31-F1
#
_entry.id   AF-D0IM31-F1
#
_cell.length_a   1.000
_cell.length_b   1.000
_cell.length_c   1.000
_cell.angle_alpha   90.00
_cell.angle_beta   90.00
_cell.angle_gamma   90.00
#
_symmetry.space_group_name_H-M   'P 1'
#
loop_
_entity.id
_entity.type
_entity.pdbx_description
1 polymer ?
#
loop_
_entity_poly.entity_id
_entity_poly.type
_entity_poly.pdbx_seq_one_letter_code
_entity_poly.pdbx_strand_id
1 'polypeptide(L)'
;MAIEIYVPDIGADEVEVTEILVKVGDKVAEEQSLITVEGDKASMEVPASQAGIVKEIKVVAGDKVSTGSLIMLFETVAEAEGAAAAAPAPVPQAAAPVAAAPAAAALKEVQVPDIGGDEVEVTEIMVKVGDVVAEEQSLITVEGDKASMEVPAPFAGTVKEIKIAAGDKVSTGSLIMVFEVAGAAPVAAPVQASAPAAAAAPAVAALKEVQVPDIGGDEVTVTEIMVNVGDSISEEQSLITVEGDKASMEVPAPFAGTLKEIKVAAGDKVKTGSLIMVFEVAGAAPVAAPVQASAPAAAPAQAVAPAAAAPAASGEFQENHEYSHASPVVRRLAREFGVNLAKVKGSGRKNRILKEDVQSYVKEALKRLESGAQATASGKGDGAALGLLPWPKVDFSKFGETEVQPLSRIKKISGANLHRNWVMIPHVTQWDNADITELEKFRQEQNAMEAKRDTGMKITPLVFIMKAAAKALEAFPAFNSSLSDDGESLILKKYVNIGIAVDTPNGLVVPVFKDVNKKGIYELSKELAEVSKKARGGKLTAADMQGGCFTISSLGGIGGTAFTPIVNAPEVAILGVSKSEMKPVWNGKEFAPRLQLPLSLSYDHRVIDGAEGARFITYLNECLSDIRRLVL
;
A
#
# COMPACT_ATOMS: atom_id res chain seq x y z
N MET A 1 -12.69 49.86 -4.16
CA MET A 1 -13.30 50.32 -5.44
C MET A 1 -14.26 49.24 -5.93
N ALA A 2 -15.27 49.57 -6.73
CA ALA A 2 -16.09 48.55 -7.40
C ALA A 2 -15.30 47.90 -8.54
N ILE A 3 -15.26 46.57 -8.58
CA ILE A 3 -14.60 45.76 -9.61
C ILE A 3 -15.62 44.79 -10.20
N GLU A 4 -15.63 44.69 -11.52
CA GLU A 4 -16.50 43.80 -12.29
C GLU A 4 -15.76 42.50 -12.62
N ILE A 5 -16.33 41.35 -12.23
CA ILE A 5 -15.77 40.02 -12.53
C ILE A 5 -16.56 39.37 -13.66
N TYR A 6 -15.87 39.03 -14.74
CA TYR A 6 -16.44 38.43 -15.94
C TYR A 6 -16.09 36.93 -16.06
N VAL A 7 -16.91 36.17 -16.78
CA VAL A 7 -16.64 34.76 -17.12
C VAL A 7 -15.32 34.64 -17.91
N PRO A 8 -14.34 33.83 -17.46
CA PRO A 8 -13.08 33.61 -18.17
C PRO A 8 -13.31 32.78 -19.45
N ASP A 9 -12.25 32.53 -20.22
CA ASP A 9 -12.35 31.69 -21.43
C ASP A 9 -12.51 30.20 -21.05
N ILE A 10 -13.75 29.73 -21.11
CA ILE A 10 -14.17 28.35 -20.80
C ILE A 10 -14.11 27.41 -22.01
N GLY A 11 -13.63 27.89 -23.18
CA GLY A 11 -13.42 27.05 -24.37
C GLY A 11 -14.68 26.52 -25.05
N ALA A 12 -15.86 27.05 -24.68
CA ALA A 12 -17.17 26.75 -25.26
C ALA A 12 -17.99 28.05 -25.36
N ASP A 13 -18.90 28.13 -26.34
CA ASP A 13 -19.61 29.39 -26.67
C ASP A 13 -20.68 29.79 -25.63
N GLU A 14 -21.38 28.82 -25.03
CA GLU A 14 -22.37 29.00 -23.96
C GLU A 14 -22.30 27.83 -22.97
N VAL A 15 -22.43 28.11 -21.65
CA VAL A 15 -22.39 27.13 -20.55
C VAL A 15 -23.44 27.52 -19.49
N GLU A 16 -24.02 26.55 -18.78
CA GLU A 16 -25.11 26.78 -17.81
C GLU A 16 -24.59 26.83 -16.36
N VAL A 17 -25.06 27.80 -15.56
CA VAL A 17 -24.63 27.95 -14.15
C VAL A 17 -25.44 27.01 -13.26
N THR A 18 -24.81 25.98 -12.69
CA THR A 18 -25.49 25.00 -11.85
C THR A 18 -25.63 25.46 -10.41
N GLU A 19 -24.61 26.12 -9.85
CA GLU A 19 -24.60 26.58 -8.46
C GLU A 19 -23.81 27.89 -8.26
N ILE A 20 -24.21 28.67 -7.25
CA ILE A 20 -23.57 29.93 -6.86
C ILE A 20 -23.09 29.80 -5.43
N LEU A 21 -21.76 29.81 -5.24
CA LEU A 21 -21.09 29.40 -4.00
C LEU A 21 -20.95 30.55 -2.98
N VAL A 22 -21.15 31.80 -3.41
CA VAL A 22 -20.97 33.01 -2.58
C VAL A 22 -22.24 33.86 -2.52
N LYS A 23 -22.47 34.56 -1.40
CA LYS A 23 -23.65 35.43 -1.18
C LYS A 23 -23.26 36.90 -1.13
N VAL A 24 -24.24 37.78 -1.37
CA VAL A 24 -24.05 39.24 -1.25
C VAL A 24 -23.75 39.60 0.19
N GLY A 25 -22.56 40.17 0.43
CA GLY A 25 -22.00 40.48 1.75
C GLY A 25 -20.77 39.65 2.11
N ASP A 26 -20.52 38.52 1.44
CA ASP A 26 -19.41 37.63 1.77
C ASP A 26 -18.05 38.22 1.35
N LYS A 27 -17.02 37.96 2.15
CA LYS A 27 -15.63 38.33 1.85
C LYS A 27 -14.92 37.14 1.19
N VAL A 28 -14.56 37.31 -0.07
CA VAL A 28 -13.98 36.28 -0.94
C VAL A 28 -12.48 36.55 -1.15
N ALA A 29 -11.68 35.49 -1.15
CA ALA A 29 -10.25 35.52 -1.42
C ALA A 29 -9.94 35.45 -2.92
N GLU A 30 -8.69 35.76 -3.29
CA GLU A 30 -8.19 35.53 -4.65
C GLU A 30 -8.09 34.02 -4.90
N GLU A 31 -8.39 33.58 -6.13
CA GLU A 31 -8.52 32.18 -6.57
C GLU A 31 -9.69 31.37 -5.95
N GLN A 32 -10.49 31.92 -5.03
CA GLN A 32 -11.65 31.22 -4.43
C GLN A 32 -12.83 31.07 -5.42
N SER A 33 -13.42 29.88 -5.53
CA SER A 33 -14.54 29.58 -6.43
C SER A 33 -15.80 30.42 -6.17
N LEU A 34 -16.38 30.99 -7.24
CA LEU A 34 -17.56 31.87 -7.20
C LEU A 34 -18.85 31.16 -7.62
N ILE A 35 -18.78 30.42 -8.73
CA ILE A 35 -19.89 29.70 -9.35
C ILE A 35 -19.38 28.39 -9.95
N THR A 36 -20.25 27.40 -10.01
CA THR A 36 -20.05 26.15 -10.75
C THR A 36 -20.83 26.22 -12.05
N VAL A 37 -20.20 25.87 -13.17
CA VAL A 37 -20.81 25.88 -14.50
C VAL A 37 -20.65 24.51 -15.18
N GLU A 38 -21.69 24.02 -15.84
CA GLU A 38 -21.67 22.71 -16.49
C GLU A 38 -21.76 22.84 -18.01
N GLY A 39 -20.74 22.31 -18.69
CA GLY A 39 -20.69 22.17 -20.13
C GLY A 39 -20.74 20.70 -20.56
N ASP A 40 -21.07 20.46 -21.83
CA ASP A 40 -21.32 19.18 -22.53
C ASP A 40 -20.39 17.97 -22.24
N LYS A 41 -19.27 18.16 -21.53
CA LYS A 41 -18.25 17.14 -21.22
C LYS A 41 -17.64 17.23 -19.81
N ALA A 42 -17.87 18.32 -19.07
CA ALA A 42 -17.31 18.54 -17.74
C ALA A 42 -18.00 19.73 -17.03
N SER A 43 -18.17 19.62 -15.72
CA SER A 43 -18.39 20.76 -14.83
C SER A 43 -17.05 21.46 -14.55
N MET A 44 -17.07 22.78 -14.43
CA MET A 44 -15.92 23.62 -14.09
C MET A 44 -16.32 24.69 -13.08
N GLU A 45 -15.43 25.00 -12.16
CA GLU A 45 -15.60 26.12 -11.22
C GLU A 45 -14.93 27.38 -11.77
N VAL A 46 -15.55 28.55 -11.54
CA VAL A 46 -15.00 29.86 -11.93
C VAL A 46 -14.38 30.53 -10.70
N PRO A 47 -13.04 30.62 -10.59
CA PRO A 47 -12.36 31.24 -9.46
C PRO A 47 -12.42 32.78 -9.48
N ALA A 48 -12.38 33.38 -8.30
CA ALA A 48 -12.31 34.83 -8.12
C ALA A 48 -10.97 35.39 -8.58
N SER A 49 -11.00 36.36 -9.50
CA SER A 49 -9.78 36.97 -10.04
C SER A 49 -9.08 37.96 -9.10
N GLN A 50 -9.75 38.43 -8.04
CA GLN A 50 -9.21 39.31 -6.99
C GLN A 50 -9.99 39.14 -5.68
N ALA A 51 -9.32 39.31 -4.54
CA ALA A 51 -9.97 39.33 -3.23
C ALA A 51 -10.85 40.58 -3.00
N GLY A 52 -12.03 40.43 -2.42
CA GLY A 52 -12.97 41.54 -2.17
C GLY A 52 -14.26 41.11 -1.47
N ILE A 53 -15.18 42.05 -1.26
CA ILE A 53 -16.51 41.77 -0.69
C ILE A 53 -17.55 41.77 -1.82
N VAL A 54 -18.36 40.71 -1.90
CA VAL A 54 -19.41 40.56 -2.92
C VAL A 54 -20.53 41.56 -2.65
N LYS A 55 -20.78 42.47 -3.60
CA LYS A 55 -21.74 43.57 -3.44
C LYS A 55 -23.05 43.39 -4.21
N GLU A 56 -22.99 42.73 -5.36
CA GLU A 56 -24.13 42.45 -6.22
C GLU A 56 -23.82 41.22 -7.09
N ILE A 57 -24.73 40.25 -7.15
CA ILE A 57 -24.65 39.06 -8.02
C ILE A 57 -25.70 39.24 -9.12
N LYS A 58 -25.31 39.03 -10.39
CA LYS A 58 -26.14 39.35 -11.57
C LYS A 58 -26.58 38.14 -12.41
N VAL A 59 -26.30 36.94 -11.92
CA VAL A 59 -26.63 35.66 -12.55
C VAL A 59 -27.36 34.79 -11.52
N VAL A 60 -28.29 33.95 -11.97
CA VAL A 60 -29.06 33.00 -11.15
C VAL A 60 -28.70 31.57 -11.55
N ALA A 61 -28.81 30.61 -10.63
CA ALA A 61 -28.66 29.19 -10.97
C ALA A 61 -29.72 28.78 -12.01
N GLY A 62 -29.28 28.16 -13.10
CA GLY A 62 -30.05 27.87 -14.31
C GLY A 62 -29.92 28.90 -15.45
N ASP A 63 -29.22 30.02 -15.25
CA ASP A 63 -28.90 30.94 -16.35
C ASP A 63 -27.77 30.41 -17.23
N LYS A 64 -27.85 30.71 -18.54
CA LYS A 64 -26.76 30.46 -19.50
C LYS A 64 -25.85 31.68 -19.62
N VAL A 65 -24.55 31.45 -19.52
CA VAL A 65 -23.51 32.46 -19.62
C VAL A 65 -22.50 32.11 -20.70
N SER A 66 -21.93 33.14 -21.32
CA SER A 66 -20.88 33.03 -22.34
C SER A 66 -19.62 33.79 -21.92
N THR A 67 -18.47 33.41 -22.49
CA THR A 67 -17.16 34.02 -22.21
C THR A 67 -17.21 35.55 -22.26
N GLY A 68 -16.80 36.21 -21.17
CA GLY A 68 -16.86 37.67 -21.01
C GLY A 68 -18.18 38.22 -20.42
N SER A 69 -19.16 37.38 -20.07
CA SER A 69 -20.38 37.83 -19.37
C SER A 69 -20.08 38.31 -17.94
N LEU A 70 -20.75 39.37 -17.48
CA LEU A 70 -20.57 39.93 -16.12
C LEU A 70 -21.27 39.07 -15.06
N ILE A 71 -20.53 38.50 -14.11
CA ILE A 71 -21.07 37.63 -13.07
C ILE A 71 -21.46 38.43 -11.81
N MET A 72 -20.50 39.19 -11.26
CA MET A 72 -20.61 39.84 -9.95
C MET A 72 -19.87 41.17 -9.89
N LEU A 73 -20.27 42.03 -8.95
CA LEU A 73 -19.54 43.24 -8.56
C LEU A 73 -18.95 43.09 -7.16
N PHE A 74 -17.65 43.35 -7.06
CA PHE A 74 -16.84 43.23 -5.85
C PHE A 74 -16.43 44.62 -5.34
N GLU A 75 -16.24 44.77 -4.03
CA GLU A 75 -15.62 45.96 -3.45
C GLU A 75 -14.32 45.65 -2.71
N THR A 76 -13.21 46.25 -3.17
CA THR A 76 -11.87 46.03 -2.60
C THR A 76 -11.61 46.85 -1.35
N VAL A 77 -11.01 46.20 -0.35
CA VAL A 77 -10.48 46.81 0.89
C VAL A 77 -8.98 47.05 0.70
N ALA A 78 -8.52 48.29 0.87
CA ALA A 78 -7.12 48.66 0.64
C ALA A 78 -6.40 48.96 1.97
N GLU A 79 -5.35 48.20 2.26
CA GLU A 79 -4.36 48.53 3.29
C GLU A 79 -3.09 49.13 2.64
N ALA A 80 -2.37 49.97 3.38
CA ALA A 80 -1.28 50.80 2.84
C ALA A 80 0.11 50.39 3.36
N GLU A 81 1.14 50.57 2.55
CA GLU A 81 2.55 50.36 2.91
C GLU A 81 3.03 51.31 4.02
N GLY A 82 3.96 50.88 4.90
CA GLY A 82 4.35 51.72 6.06
C GLY A 82 5.54 51.32 6.95
N ALA A 83 6.56 50.63 6.42
CA ALA A 83 7.95 50.51 6.92
C ALA A 83 8.38 50.74 8.41
N ALA A 84 9.24 49.81 8.89
CA ALA A 84 10.46 50.03 9.71
C ALA A 84 10.45 50.04 11.28
N ALA A 85 11.12 49.00 11.82
CA ALA A 85 12.24 49.03 12.77
C ALA A 85 12.06 49.28 14.31
N ALA A 86 12.50 48.23 15.04
CA ALA A 86 13.23 48.23 16.33
C ALA A 86 12.50 48.45 17.69
N ALA A 87 13.01 47.76 18.71
CA ALA A 87 12.57 47.78 20.12
C ALA A 87 13.49 48.67 20.99
N PRO A 88 13.16 49.04 22.25
CA PRO A 88 13.06 48.09 23.38
C PRO A 88 11.94 48.36 24.43
N ALA A 89 11.85 47.49 25.45
CA ALA A 89 11.02 47.58 26.66
C ALA A 89 11.73 48.41 27.80
N PRO A 90 11.26 48.53 29.08
CA PRO A 90 10.17 47.81 29.79
C PRO A 90 9.32 48.52 30.91
N VAL A 91 8.21 47.86 31.34
CA VAL A 91 7.45 47.92 32.65
C VAL A 91 6.89 49.27 33.19
N PRO A 92 5.98 49.34 34.23
CA PRO A 92 5.29 48.29 35.04
C PRO A 92 3.75 48.44 35.33
N GLN A 93 3.06 47.28 35.47
CA GLN A 93 2.17 46.87 36.59
C GLN A 93 0.76 47.50 36.93
N ALA A 94 -0.26 46.61 36.92
CA ALA A 94 -1.37 46.40 37.89
C ALA A 94 -2.86 46.81 37.66
N ALA A 95 -3.71 45.79 37.83
CA ALA A 95 -5.07 45.73 38.43
C ALA A 95 -6.33 46.06 37.59
N ALA A 96 -7.45 45.43 37.98
CA ALA A 96 -8.72 45.31 37.23
C ALA A 96 -9.96 45.72 38.07
N PRO A 97 -11.18 45.73 37.48
CA PRO A 97 -12.25 44.90 38.07
C PRO A 97 -13.29 44.27 37.08
N VAL A 98 -13.61 42.99 37.34
CA VAL A 98 -14.93 42.34 37.57
C VAL A 98 -16.22 43.13 37.20
N ALA A 99 -17.35 42.57 36.68
CA ALA A 99 -17.71 41.35 35.91
C ALA A 99 -19.24 41.32 35.64
N ALA A 100 -19.72 40.56 34.63
CA ALA A 100 -21.14 40.12 34.45
C ALA A 100 -21.24 38.93 33.45
N ALA A 101 -22.37 38.20 33.43
CA ALA A 101 -22.62 36.99 32.61
C ALA A 101 -24.14 36.74 32.42
N PRO A 102 -24.61 35.66 31.76
CA PRO A 102 -24.18 35.01 30.50
C PRO A 102 -25.29 35.09 29.41
N ALA A 103 -25.08 34.47 28.23
CA ALA A 103 -26.10 34.28 27.19
C ALA A 103 -26.19 32.80 26.74
N ALA A 104 -27.33 32.39 26.18
CA ALA A 104 -27.66 30.98 25.94
C ALA A 104 -27.05 30.41 24.65
N ALA A 105 -26.74 29.11 24.67
CA ALA A 105 -26.26 28.35 23.52
C ALA A 105 -27.37 27.48 22.91
N ALA A 106 -27.25 27.18 21.61
CA ALA A 106 -28.17 26.34 20.85
C ALA A 106 -27.48 25.06 20.40
N LEU A 107 -28.17 23.92 20.52
CA LEU A 107 -27.70 22.65 19.97
C LEU A 107 -28.17 22.51 18.52
N LYS A 108 -27.28 22.05 17.64
CA LYS A 108 -27.57 21.62 16.28
C LYS A 108 -27.02 20.22 16.06
N GLU A 109 -27.71 19.42 15.26
CA GLU A 109 -27.30 18.05 14.94
C GLU A 109 -26.74 18.00 13.50
N VAL A 110 -25.71 17.18 13.27
CA VAL A 110 -25.06 16.98 11.97
C VAL A 110 -25.38 15.59 11.46
N GLN A 111 -25.75 15.49 10.17
CA GLN A 111 -26.12 14.25 9.50
C GLN A 111 -25.16 13.94 8.34
N VAL A 112 -25.05 12.66 7.97
CA VAL A 112 -24.25 12.18 6.81
C VAL A 112 -24.83 12.75 5.50
N PRO A 113 -24.04 13.48 4.69
CA PRO A 113 -24.43 13.95 3.35
C PRO A 113 -24.70 12.81 2.35
N ASP A 114 -24.98 13.13 1.08
CA ASP A 114 -25.19 12.07 0.07
C ASP A 114 -23.88 11.38 -0.33
N ILE A 115 -23.78 10.10 0.05
CA ILE A 115 -22.62 9.22 -0.18
C ILE A 115 -22.79 8.30 -1.41
N GLY A 116 -23.91 8.40 -2.14
CA GLY A 116 -24.09 7.72 -3.43
C GLY A 116 -24.16 6.18 -3.39
N GLY A 117 -24.34 5.59 -2.22
CA GLY A 117 -24.48 4.14 -2.00
C GLY A 117 -25.18 3.85 -0.67
N ASP A 118 -25.80 2.67 -0.55
CA ASP A 118 -26.79 2.42 0.51
C ASP A 118 -26.22 2.25 1.94
N GLU A 119 -24.98 1.76 2.09
CA GLU A 119 -24.25 1.66 3.37
C GLU A 119 -22.74 1.84 3.16
N VAL A 120 -22.05 2.56 4.07
CA VAL A 120 -20.59 2.78 4.08
C VAL A 120 -20.05 2.67 5.52
N GLU A 121 -18.80 2.24 5.72
CA GLU A 121 -18.20 2.00 7.04
C GLU A 121 -17.26 3.16 7.47
N VAL A 122 -17.32 3.56 8.75
CA VAL A 122 -16.49 4.64 9.32
C VAL A 122 -15.13 4.09 9.76
N THR A 123 -14.04 4.56 9.16
CA THR A 123 -12.69 4.04 9.46
C THR A 123 -11.97 4.79 10.58
N GLU A 124 -12.12 6.12 10.67
CA GLU A 124 -11.51 6.94 11.72
C GLU A 124 -12.37 8.18 12.06
N ILE A 125 -12.35 8.60 13.33
CA ILE A 125 -13.05 9.78 13.84
C ILE A 125 -12.00 10.79 14.34
N MET A 126 -11.93 11.95 13.70
CA MET A 126 -10.79 12.88 13.84
C MET A 126 -10.98 13.97 14.90
N VAL A 127 -12.17 14.07 15.51
CA VAL A 127 -12.53 15.07 16.53
C VAL A 127 -13.03 14.42 17.81
N LYS A 128 -12.86 15.09 18.96
CA LYS A 128 -13.27 14.56 20.28
C LYS A 128 -14.36 15.40 20.93
N VAL A 129 -15.11 14.79 21.84
CA VAL A 129 -16.11 15.51 22.65
C VAL A 129 -15.43 16.60 23.47
N GLY A 130 -15.85 17.85 23.25
CA GLY A 130 -15.25 19.06 23.83
C GLY A 130 -14.37 19.87 22.89
N ASP A 131 -13.98 19.35 21.72
CA ASP A 131 -13.19 20.14 20.74
C ASP A 131 -14.04 21.20 20.04
N VAL A 132 -13.37 22.32 19.70
CA VAL A 132 -13.94 23.40 18.89
C VAL A 132 -13.52 23.18 17.44
N VAL A 133 -14.49 22.95 16.57
CA VAL A 133 -14.29 22.59 15.15
C VAL A 133 -14.68 23.79 14.28
N ALA A 134 -13.87 24.06 13.26
CA ALA A 134 -14.14 25.08 12.26
C ALA A 134 -15.11 24.58 11.17
N GLU A 135 -15.72 25.52 10.45
CA GLU A 135 -16.50 25.20 9.24
C GLU A 135 -15.58 24.57 8.19
N GLU A 136 -16.08 23.60 7.44
CA GLU A 136 -15.34 22.75 6.46
C GLU A 136 -14.27 21.81 7.03
N GLN A 137 -14.00 21.79 8.35
CA GLN A 137 -13.01 20.89 8.95
C GLN A 137 -13.48 19.42 8.99
N SER A 138 -12.66 18.47 8.54
CA SER A 138 -12.97 17.02 8.53
C SER A 138 -13.36 16.46 9.90
N LEU A 139 -14.49 15.74 9.96
CA LEU A 139 -15.04 15.13 11.18
C LEU A 139 -14.72 13.63 11.27
N ILE A 140 -14.99 12.91 10.19
CA ILE A 140 -14.84 11.45 10.07
C ILE A 140 -14.33 11.08 8.68
N THR A 141 -13.66 9.93 8.60
CA THR A 141 -13.27 9.28 7.34
C THR A 141 -14.12 8.02 7.16
N VAL A 142 -14.63 7.80 5.94
CA VAL A 142 -15.48 6.66 5.57
C VAL A 142 -14.92 5.95 4.34
N GLU A 143 -15.01 4.63 4.28
CA GLU A 143 -14.47 3.83 3.17
C GLU A 143 -15.57 3.09 2.40
N GLY A 144 -15.78 3.50 1.14
CA GLY A 144 -16.65 2.81 0.20
C GLY A 144 -15.85 1.94 -0.78
N ASP A 145 -16.52 0.96 -1.41
CA ASP A 145 -16.01 -0.10 -2.31
C ASP A 145 -15.10 0.35 -3.49
N LYS A 146 -14.85 1.66 -3.66
CA LYS A 146 -13.97 2.24 -4.69
C LYS A 146 -13.09 3.40 -4.22
N ALA A 147 -13.36 4.02 -3.06
CA ALA A 147 -12.60 5.15 -2.53
C ALA A 147 -12.94 5.42 -1.06
N SER A 148 -11.95 5.89 -0.30
CA SER A 148 -12.15 6.56 0.99
C SER A 148 -12.56 8.02 0.76
N MET A 149 -13.45 8.56 1.61
CA MET A 149 -13.93 9.94 1.57
C MET A 149 -13.92 10.54 2.99
N GLU A 150 -13.65 11.84 3.10
CA GLU A 150 -13.75 12.59 4.35
C GLU A 150 -15.07 13.38 4.39
N VAL A 151 -15.71 13.44 5.57
CA VAL A 151 -16.94 14.21 5.77
C VAL A 151 -16.63 15.50 6.54
N PRO A 152 -16.73 16.69 5.91
CA PRO A 152 -16.41 17.97 6.55
C PRO A 152 -17.55 18.50 7.44
N ALA A 153 -17.19 19.38 8.38
CA ALA A 153 -18.13 20.02 9.31
C ALA A 153 -18.98 21.11 8.63
N PRO A 154 -20.33 20.99 8.61
CA PRO A 154 -21.20 21.94 7.88
C PRO A 154 -21.50 23.25 8.64
N PHE A 155 -20.88 23.48 9.81
CA PHE A 155 -20.84 24.76 10.53
C PHE A 155 -19.82 24.70 11.67
N ALA A 156 -19.18 25.83 12.00
CA ALA A 156 -18.28 25.92 13.15
C ALA A 156 -19.03 25.80 14.49
N GLY A 157 -18.48 25.06 15.47
CA GLY A 157 -19.10 24.82 16.77
C GLY A 157 -18.27 23.96 17.72
N THR A 158 -18.77 23.73 18.94
CA THR A 158 -18.12 22.81 19.91
C THR A 158 -18.80 21.44 19.89
N VAL A 159 -18.04 20.36 19.72
CA VAL A 159 -18.58 18.98 19.75
C VAL A 159 -19.07 18.66 21.16
N LYS A 160 -20.36 18.33 21.32
CA LYS A 160 -20.94 18.00 22.63
C LYS A 160 -21.24 16.52 22.82
N GLU A 161 -21.58 15.83 21.74
CA GLU A 161 -21.93 14.40 21.74
C GLU A 161 -21.57 13.81 20.37
N ILE A 162 -20.85 12.70 20.36
CA ILE A 162 -20.57 11.90 19.15
C ILE A 162 -21.37 10.61 19.29
N LYS A 163 -22.15 10.23 18.26
CA LYS A 163 -23.13 9.14 18.32
C LYS A 163 -22.78 7.92 17.46
N ILE A 164 -21.56 7.88 16.92
CA ILE A 164 -21.04 6.86 16.00
C ILE A 164 -19.62 6.51 16.43
N ALA A 165 -19.23 5.24 16.34
CA ALA A 165 -17.89 4.73 16.60
C ALA A 165 -17.13 4.40 15.30
N ALA A 166 -15.80 4.26 15.38
CA ALA A 166 -15.04 3.70 14.26
C ALA A 166 -15.37 2.20 14.14
N GLY A 167 -15.70 1.75 12.92
CA GLY A 167 -16.29 0.45 12.61
C GLY A 167 -17.81 0.43 12.45
N ASP A 168 -18.52 1.52 12.77
CA ASP A 168 -19.96 1.59 12.52
C ASP A 168 -20.28 1.76 11.03
N LYS A 169 -21.39 1.17 10.62
CA LYS A 169 -21.99 1.38 9.29
C LYS A 169 -22.96 2.55 9.32
N VAL A 170 -22.80 3.45 8.37
CA VAL A 170 -23.61 4.66 8.22
C VAL A 170 -24.28 4.72 6.85
N SER A 171 -25.50 5.22 6.83
CA SER A 171 -26.27 5.48 5.60
C SER A 171 -26.68 6.96 5.51
N THR A 172 -27.11 7.39 4.34
CA THR A 172 -27.49 8.77 4.02
C THR A 172 -28.47 9.36 5.03
N GLY A 173 -28.16 10.53 5.60
CA GLY A 173 -28.98 11.19 6.64
C GLY A 173 -28.81 10.66 8.07
N SER A 174 -27.93 9.69 8.33
CA SER A 174 -27.64 9.21 9.69
C SER A 174 -27.01 10.31 10.56
N LEU A 175 -27.32 10.34 11.87
CA LEU A 175 -26.93 11.44 12.76
C LEU A 175 -25.54 11.19 13.38
N ILE A 176 -24.55 12.00 13.03
CA ILE A 176 -23.14 11.78 13.41
C ILE A 176 -22.81 12.39 14.78
N MET A 177 -23.08 13.68 14.94
CA MET A 177 -22.62 14.49 16.09
C MET A 177 -23.62 15.59 16.44
N VAL A 178 -23.65 15.97 17.71
CA VAL A 178 -24.38 17.13 18.22
C VAL A 178 -23.39 18.22 18.61
N PHE A 179 -23.57 19.40 18.04
CA PHE A 179 -22.71 20.57 18.21
C PHE A 179 -23.43 21.68 18.97
N GLU A 180 -22.69 22.40 19.81
CA GLU A 180 -23.17 23.60 20.50
C GLU A 180 -22.65 24.87 19.82
N VAL A 181 -23.57 25.77 19.46
CA VAL A 181 -23.32 27.04 18.76
C VAL A 181 -24.02 28.22 19.44
N ALA A 182 -23.32 29.37 19.52
CA ALA A 182 -23.85 30.59 20.12
C ALA A 182 -24.61 31.43 19.08
N GLY A 183 -25.94 31.49 19.18
CA GLY A 183 -26.82 32.18 18.22
C GLY A 183 -27.37 33.51 18.73
N ALA A 184 -27.47 34.51 17.84
CA ALA A 184 -28.05 35.83 18.13
C ALA A 184 -29.55 35.93 17.73
N ALA A 185 -30.27 36.88 18.34
CA ALA A 185 -31.69 37.23 18.13
C ALA A 185 -31.79 38.74 17.77
N PRO A 186 -32.94 39.36 17.35
CA PRO A 186 -34.36 39.11 17.69
C PRO A 186 -35.28 39.02 16.43
N VAL A 187 -36.64 39.10 16.37
CA VAL A 187 -37.71 39.84 17.10
C VAL A 187 -39.06 39.06 17.11
N ALA A 188 -39.99 39.45 18.01
CA ALA A 188 -41.33 38.86 18.29
C ALA A 188 -42.46 39.31 17.29
N ALA A 189 -43.77 39.01 17.39
CA ALA A 189 -44.66 38.70 18.54
C ALA A 189 -45.95 37.86 18.17
N PRO A 190 -47.16 37.99 18.80
CA PRO A 190 -47.85 36.95 19.61
C PRO A 190 -49.26 36.52 19.05
N VAL A 191 -50.26 35.88 19.72
CA VAL A 191 -50.72 35.71 21.13
C VAL A 191 -51.71 34.52 21.30
N GLN A 192 -51.78 33.93 22.52
CA GLN A 192 -52.96 33.33 23.23
C GLN A 192 -53.76 32.12 22.65
N ALA A 193 -54.39 31.21 23.42
CA ALA A 193 -54.35 30.87 24.87
C ALA A 193 -55.13 29.54 25.22
N SER A 194 -55.04 29.11 26.50
CA SER A 194 -55.88 28.14 27.26
C SER A 194 -55.35 26.69 27.46
N ALA A 195 -55.94 25.95 28.42
CA ALA A 195 -55.39 24.82 29.21
C ALA A 195 -56.52 23.78 29.55
N PRO A 196 -56.41 22.72 30.42
CA PRO A 196 -55.31 22.33 31.33
C PRO A 196 -55.00 20.80 31.61
N ALA A 197 -53.84 20.56 32.24
CA ALA A 197 -53.51 19.58 33.33
C ALA A 197 -53.69 18.02 33.26
N ALA A 198 -52.62 17.32 33.71
CA ALA A 198 -52.57 16.24 34.75
C ALA A 198 -52.14 14.78 34.39
N ALA A 199 -51.05 14.32 35.08
CA ALA A 199 -50.76 12.96 35.62
C ALA A 199 -50.61 11.70 34.69
N ALA A 200 -49.82 10.65 35.00
CA ALA A 200 -48.68 10.43 35.93
C ALA A 200 -48.01 9.03 35.75
N ALA A 201 -46.77 8.87 36.28
CA ALA A 201 -46.15 7.62 36.79
C ALA A 201 -45.51 6.60 35.78
N PRO A 202 -44.63 5.65 36.22
CA PRO A 202 -43.42 5.27 35.45
C PRO A 202 -43.30 3.79 35.01
N ALA A 203 -42.20 3.47 34.31
CA ALA A 203 -41.75 2.13 33.91
C ALA A 203 -40.46 1.67 34.64
N VAL A 204 -40.08 0.39 34.52
CA VAL A 204 -39.16 -0.31 35.44
C VAL A 204 -37.84 -0.73 34.75
N ALA A 205 -36.71 -0.60 35.45
CA ALA A 205 -35.39 -1.06 35.00
C ALA A 205 -35.04 -2.48 35.50
N ALA A 206 -34.13 -3.17 34.81
CA ALA A 206 -33.73 -4.55 35.13
C ALA A 206 -32.23 -4.66 35.43
N LEU A 207 -31.85 -5.49 36.40
CA LEU A 207 -30.45 -5.75 36.74
C LEU A 207 -29.95 -7.03 36.07
N LYS A 208 -28.71 -7.03 35.59
CA LYS A 208 -27.97 -8.19 35.09
C LYS A 208 -26.59 -8.24 35.73
N GLU A 209 -26.05 -9.45 35.90
CA GLU A 209 -24.75 -9.70 36.53
C GLU A 209 -23.74 -10.20 35.49
N VAL A 210 -22.48 -9.77 35.60
CA VAL A 210 -21.38 -10.18 34.70
C VAL A 210 -20.42 -11.13 35.44
N GLN A 211 -20.00 -12.19 34.77
CA GLN A 211 -19.08 -13.22 35.29
C GLN A 211 -17.80 -13.32 34.46
N VAL A 212 -16.69 -13.74 35.09
CA VAL A 212 -15.40 -13.99 34.42
C VAL A 212 -15.54 -15.08 33.34
N PRO A 213 -15.23 -14.79 32.05
CA PRO A 213 -15.21 -15.79 30.98
C PRO A 213 -14.16 -16.90 31.20
N ASP A 214 -14.19 -17.95 30.38
CA ASP A 214 -13.19 -19.03 30.50
C ASP A 214 -11.82 -18.62 29.95
N ILE A 215 -10.89 -18.38 30.88
CA ILE A 215 -9.52 -17.92 30.62
C ILE A 215 -8.47 -19.05 30.67
N GLY A 216 -8.90 -20.32 30.68
CA GLY A 216 -8.01 -21.47 30.44
C GLY A 216 -7.00 -21.79 31.55
N GLY A 217 -7.21 -21.28 32.77
CA GLY A 217 -6.39 -21.54 33.95
C GLY A 217 -7.17 -21.33 35.26
N ASP A 218 -6.83 -22.07 36.31
CA ASP A 218 -7.68 -22.22 37.51
C ASP A 218 -7.76 -21.00 38.45
N GLU A 219 -6.76 -20.11 38.45
CA GLU A 219 -6.67 -18.90 39.30
C GLU A 219 -5.91 -17.77 38.60
N VAL A 220 -6.50 -16.57 38.57
CA VAL A 220 -5.89 -15.35 37.98
C VAL A 220 -6.14 -14.14 38.89
N THR A 221 -5.22 -13.18 38.93
CA THR A 221 -5.30 -11.96 39.76
C THR A 221 -5.74 -10.74 38.96
N VAL A 222 -6.64 -9.92 39.53
CA VAL A 222 -7.04 -8.62 38.97
C VAL A 222 -5.96 -7.59 39.30
N THR A 223 -5.33 -6.98 38.30
CA THR A 223 -4.31 -5.94 38.50
C THR A 223 -4.92 -4.55 38.60
N GLU A 224 -5.87 -4.23 37.72
CA GLU A 224 -6.50 -2.91 37.67
C GLU A 224 -7.98 -3.00 37.23
N ILE A 225 -8.80 -2.06 37.72
CA ILE A 225 -10.24 -1.94 37.45
C ILE A 225 -10.46 -0.61 36.76
N MET A 226 -10.96 -0.63 35.52
CA MET A 226 -10.95 0.54 34.63
C MET A 226 -12.28 1.30 34.58
N VAL A 227 -13.24 0.93 35.44
CA VAL A 227 -14.62 1.45 35.46
C VAL A 227 -15.09 1.72 36.90
N ASN A 228 -15.94 2.74 37.09
CA ASN A 228 -16.46 3.14 38.39
C ASN A 228 -17.96 2.82 38.53
N VAL A 229 -18.44 2.83 39.78
CA VAL A 229 -19.87 2.72 40.07
C VAL A 229 -20.56 4.01 39.62
N GLY A 230 -21.49 3.89 38.66
CA GLY A 230 -22.21 4.98 38.02
C GLY A 230 -21.87 5.18 36.54
N ASP A 231 -20.77 4.59 36.05
CA ASP A 231 -20.37 4.73 34.65
C ASP A 231 -21.31 3.96 33.71
N SER A 232 -21.57 4.53 32.53
CA SER A 232 -22.33 3.88 31.46
C SER A 232 -21.36 3.28 30.45
N ILE A 233 -21.49 1.98 30.19
CA ILE A 233 -20.51 1.17 29.47
C ILE A 233 -21.16 0.53 28.24
N SER A 234 -20.42 0.53 27.12
CA SER A 234 -20.86 -0.08 25.86
C SER A 234 -20.57 -1.59 25.82
N GLU A 235 -21.06 -2.26 24.78
CA GLU A 235 -20.65 -3.64 24.52
C GLU A 235 -19.17 -3.67 24.12
N GLU A 236 -18.50 -4.79 24.42
CA GLU A 236 -17.08 -5.07 24.18
C GLU A 236 -16.04 -4.17 24.90
N GLN A 237 -16.46 -3.14 25.63
CA GLN A 237 -15.56 -2.26 26.39
C GLN A 237 -14.88 -2.98 27.57
N SER A 238 -13.55 -2.83 27.71
CA SER A 238 -12.75 -3.46 28.78
C SER A 238 -13.19 -3.01 30.19
N LEU A 239 -13.48 -3.98 31.07
CA LEU A 239 -13.93 -3.75 32.45
C LEU A 239 -12.79 -3.85 33.47
N ILE A 240 -11.98 -4.90 33.36
CA ILE A 240 -10.86 -5.21 34.25
C ILE A 240 -9.69 -5.81 33.47
N THR A 241 -8.47 -5.58 33.96
CA THR A 241 -7.26 -6.23 33.47
C THR A 241 -6.85 -7.33 34.45
N VAL A 242 -6.54 -8.51 33.93
CA VAL A 242 -6.17 -9.69 34.72
C VAL A 242 -4.83 -10.24 34.24
N GLU A 243 -3.94 -10.57 35.17
CA GLU A 243 -2.58 -11.06 34.86
C GLU A 243 -2.46 -12.56 35.14
N GLY A 244 -2.25 -13.33 34.06
CA GLY A 244 -1.95 -14.76 34.11
C GLY A 244 -0.47 -15.04 33.84
N ASP A 245 0.01 -16.23 34.24
CA ASP A 245 1.41 -16.72 34.24
C ASP A 245 2.20 -16.59 32.90
N LYS A 246 1.56 -16.15 31.81
CA LYS A 246 2.18 -15.98 30.48
C LYS A 246 1.73 -14.73 29.70
N ALA A 247 0.68 -14.04 30.14
CA ALA A 247 0.15 -12.83 29.51
C ALA A 247 -0.85 -12.12 30.43
N SER A 248 -0.89 -10.78 30.35
CA SER A 248 -2.04 -9.99 30.78
C SER A 248 -3.15 -10.08 29.73
N MET A 249 -4.40 -10.13 30.18
CA MET A 249 -5.60 -10.13 29.34
C MET A 249 -6.63 -9.15 29.89
N GLU A 250 -7.38 -8.51 29.02
CA GLU A 250 -8.51 -7.64 29.38
C GLU A 250 -9.82 -8.40 29.26
N VAL A 251 -10.76 -8.14 30.16
CA VAL A 251 -12.09 -8.75 30.17
C VAL A 251 -13.12 -7.74 29.64
N PRO A 252 -13.66 -7.92 28.41
CA PRO A 252 -14.62 -7.01 27.81
C PRO A 252 -16.05 -7.17 28.37
N ALA A 253 -16.86 -6.12 28.26
CA ALA A 253 -18.25 -6.08 28.69
C ALA A 253 -19.18 -6.87 27.75
N PRO A 254 -19.93 -7.89 28.23
CA PRO A 254 -20.76 -8.74 27.38
C PRO A 254 -22.17 -8.17 27.11
N PHE A 255 -22.50 -6.98 27.61
CA PHE A 255 -23.72 -6.23 27.27
C PHE A 255 -23.64 -4.78 27.77
N ALA A 256 -24.29 -3.85 27.07
CA ALA A 256 -24.29 -2.44 27.43
C ALA A 256 -25.20 -2.14 28.63
N GLY A 257 -24.80 -1.18 29.48
CA GLY A 257 -25.58 -0.78 30.64
C GLY A 257 -24.84 0.15 31.61
N THR A 258 -25.56 0.61 32.63
CA THR A 258 -24.99 1.47 33.69
C THR A 258 -24.53 0.61 34.87
N LEU A 259 -23.27 0.74 35.27
CA LEU A 259 -22.66 -0.11 36.30
C LEU A 259 -23.09 0.34 37.70
N LYS A 260 -23.80 -0.53 38.43
CA LYS A 260 -24.45 -0.18 39.70
C LYS A 260 -23.73 -0.69 40.95
N GLU A 261 -22.92 -1.74 40.82
CA GLU A 261 -22.13 -2.29 41.93
C GLU A 261 -20.89 -3.06 41.40
N ILE A 262 -19.70 -2.78 41.94
CA ILE A 262 -18.45 -3.53 41.70
C ILE A 262 -18.20 -4.41 42.93
N LYS A 263 -17.91 -5.71 42.75
CA LYS A 263 -17.78 -6.69 43.85
C LYS A 263 -16.38 -7.31 44.01
N VAL A 264 -15.41 -6.82 43.27
CA VAL A 264 -14.00 -7.28 43.29
C VAL A 264 -13.10 -6.07 43.50
N ALA A 265 -12.01 -6.20 44.27
CA ALA A 265 -11.01 -5.15 44.44
C ALA A 265 -9.74 -5.42 43.62
N ALA A 266 -8.97 -4.36 43.32
CA ALA A 266 -7.66 -4.52 42.70
C ALA A 266 -6.73 -5.32 43.64
N GLY A 267 -6.14 -6.39 43.12
CA GLY A 267 -5.34 -7.38 43.86
C GLY A 267 -6.09 -8.67 44.26
N ASP A 268 -7.41 -8.77 44.07
CA ASP A 268 -8.14 -10.01 44.36
C ASP A 268 -7.86 -11.14 43.36
N LYS A 269 -8.01 -12.37 43.84
CA LYS A 269 -7.97 -13.60 43.02
C LYS A 269 -9.37 -14.00 42.57
N VAL A 270 -9.56 -14.19 41.27
CA VAL A 270 -10.82 -14.63 40.66
C VAL A 270 -10.65 -15.94 39.89
N LYS A 271 -11.78 -16.63 39.65
CA LYS A 271 -11.88 -17.88 38.88
C LYS A 271 -12.91 -17.74 37.76
N THR A 272 -12.81 -18.55 36.71
CA THR A 272 -13.85 -18.70 35.68
C THR A 272 -15.24 -18.83 36.31
N GLY A 273 -16.20 -18.01 35.88
CA GLY A 273 -17.56 -17.94 36.44
C GLY A 273 -17.74 -17.09 37.71
N SER A 274 -16.70 -16.45 38.24
CA SER A 274 -16.83 -15.53 39.40
C SER A 274 -17.59 -14.26 39.01
N LEU A 275 -18.48 -13.78 39.87
CA LEU A 275 -19.22 -12.53 39.65
C LEU A 275 -18.29 -11.31 39.79
N ILE A 276 -18.26 -10.42 38.79
CA ILE A 276 -17.39 -9.23 38.79
C ILE A 276 -18.18 -7.98 39.22
N MET A 277 -19.27 -7.71 38.49
CA MET A 277 -20.01 -6.44 38.52
C MET A 277 -21.50 -6.68 38.24
N VAL A 278 -22.34 -5.77 38.73
CA VAL A 278 -23.79 -5.74 38.47
C VAL A 278 -24.16 -4.47 37.73
N PHE A 279 -24.88 -4.62 36.61
CA PHE A 279 -25.29 -3.56 35.71
C PHE A 279 -26.82 -3.42 35.67
N GLU A 280 -27.27 -2.20 35.41
CA GLU A 280 -28.67 -1.87 35.15
C GLU A 280 -28.87 -1.66 33.64
N VAL A 281 -29.84 -2.38 33.07
CA VAL A 281 -30.09 -2.46 31.63
C VAL A 281 -31.58 -2.20 31.36
N ALA A 282 -31.88 -1.37 30.35
CA ALA A 282 -33.24 -1.02 29.97
C ALA A 282 -33.93 -2.17 29.20
N GLY A 283 -34.43 -3.17 29.93
CA GLY A 283 -35.03 -4.38 29.36
C GLY A 283 -36.45 -4.19 28.80
N ALA A 284 -36.67 -4.60 27.55
CA ALA A 284 -38.00 -4.74 26.97
C ALA A 284 -38.80 -5.90 27.61
N ALA A 285 -40.13 -5.77 27.69
CA ALA A 285 -41.02 -6.68 28.42
C ALA A 285 -41.63 -7.81 27.55
N PRO A 286 -42.11 -8.94 28.13
CA PRO A 286 -42.28 -10.21 27.40
C PRO A 286 -43.73 -10.69 27.13
N VAL A 287 -43.86 -11.49 26.06
CA VAL A 287 -44.73 -12.68 25.83
C VAL A 287 -46.25 -12.63 26.13
N ALA A 288 -47.05 -13.12 25.17
CA ALA A 288 -48.44 -13.57 25.38
C ALA A 288 -48.76 -14.90 24.65
N ALA A 289 -49.62 -15.73 25.24
CA ALA A 289 -50.12 -17.05 24.76
C ALA A 289 -51.41 -17.41 25.56
N PRO A 290 -52.18 -18.52 25.33
CA PRO A 290 -51.94 -19.70 24.47
C PRO A 290 -53.18 -20.25 23.68
N VAL A 291 -53.10 -21.55 23.27
CA VAL A 291 -54.13 -22.49 22.70
C VAL A 291 -54.37 -22.45 21.16
N GLN A 292 -54.83 -23.49 20.44
CA GLN A 292 -55.26 -24.89 20.76
C GLN A 292 -55.19 -25.86 19.53
N ALA A 293 -55.55 -27.15 19.75
CA ALA A 293 -56.27 -28.08 18.84
C ALA A 293 -55.53 -28.90 17.72
N SER A 294 -54.89 -30.01 18.13
CA SER A 294 -55.05 -31.41 17.60
C SER A 294 -54.90 -31.79 16.10
N ALA A 295 -53.75 -32.42 15.78
CA ALA A 295 -53.50 -33.80 15.26
C ALA A 295 -54.37 -34.45 14.15
N PRO A 296 -53.84 -35.38 13.30
CA PRO A 296 -52.64 -36.25 13.43
C PRO A 296 -51.54 -35.97 12.35
N ALA A 297 -50.63 -36.83 11.82
CA ALA A 297 -50.46 -38.30 11.81
C ALA A 297 -49.01 -38.83 11.51
N ALA A 298 -48.92 -40.13 11.15
CA ALA A 298 -47.75 -40.98 10.82
C ALA A 298 -47.20 -40.81 9.37
N ALA A 299 -46.03 -41.28 8.91
CA ALA A 299 -44.76 -41.87 9.43
C ALA A 299 -43.81 -42.14 8.19
N PRO A 300 -42.57 -42.68 8.27
CA PRO A 300 -41.74 -43.12 9.41
C PRO A 300 -40.33 -42.46 9.46
N ALA A 301 -39.44 -42.95 10.34
CA ALA A 301 -38.09 -42.42 10.56
C ALA A 301 -36.99 -43.08 9.69
N GLN A 302 -35.84 -42.38 9.56
CA GLN A 302 -34.55 -42.95 9.16
C GLN A 302 -33.46 -42.64 10.21
N ALA A 303 -32.38 -43.42 10.20
CA ALA A 303 -31.42 -43.48 11.30
C ALA A 303 -30.32 -42.41 11.24
N VAL A 304 -29.82 -42.04 12.43
CA VAL A 304 -28.68 -41.12 12.58
C VAL A 304 -27.37 -41.84 12.23
N ALA A 305 -26.55 -41.24 11.35
CA ALA A 305 -25.19 -41.70 11.06
C ALA A 305 -24.16 -40.84 11.83
N PRO A 306 -23.00 -41.38 12.26
CA PRO A 306 -22.03 -40.62 13.08
C PRO A 306 -21.33 -39.49 12.32
N ALA A 307 -20.84 -38.49 13.07
CA ALA A 307 -20.07 -37.37 12.55
C ALA A 307 -18.75 -37.81 11.87
N ALA A 308 -18.37 -37.10 10.81
CA ALA A 308 -17.12 -37.34 10.09
C ALA A 308 -15.90 -36.79 10.88
N ALA A 309 -14.80 -37.54 10.87
CA ALA A 309 -13.54 -37.13 11.48
C ALA A 309 -12.71 -36.22 10.55
N ALA A 310 -11.80 -35.45 11.15
CA ALA A 310 -10.87 -34.58 10.44
C ALA A 310 -9.95 -35.37 9.46
N PRO A 311 -9.52 -34.77 8.33
CA PRO A 311 -8.71 -35.46 7.34
C PRO A 311 -7.31 -35.79 7.88
N ALA A 312 -7.02 -37.09 8.04
CA ALA A 312 -5.70 -37.57 8.39
C ALA A 312 -4.70 -37.33 7.24
N ALA A 313 -3.46 -36.96 7.57
CA ALA A 313 -2.41 -36.71 6.58
C ALA A 313 -2.16 -37.95 5.70
N SER A 314 -2.28 -37.80 4.38
CA SER A 314 -2.18 -38.89 3.40
C SER A 314 -0.72 -39.31 3.13
N GLY A 315 -0.02 -39.75 4.18
CA GLY A 315 1.19 -40.54 4.05
C GLY A 315 0.83 -41.93 3.53
N GLU A 316 0.78 -42.09 2.20
CA GLU A 316 0.40 -43.36 1.55
C GLU A 316 1.29 -44.54 1.96
N PHE A 317 0.87 -45.30 2.97
CA PHE A 317 1.26 -46.69 3.11
C PHE A 317 0.50 -47.53 2.07
N GLN A 318 0.99 -47.50 0.83
CA GLN A 318 0.61 -48.50 -0.17
C GLN A 318 1.11 -49.86 0.31
N GLU A 319 0.19 -50.82 0.51
CA GLU A 319 0.58 -52.21 0.70
C GLU A 319 1.45 -52.68 -0.46
N ASN A 320 2.42 -53.55 -0.16
CA ASN A 320 3.38 -54.03 -1.16
C ASN A 320 2.73 -55.07 -2.07
N HIS A 321 1.96 -54.61 -3.06
CA HIS A 321 1.33 -55.41 -4.11
C HIS A 321 2.33 -56.15 -5.00
N GLU A 322 3.60 -55.71 -5.04
CA GLU A 322 4.68 -56.44 -5.68
C GLU A 322 5.52 -57.22 -4.65
N TYR A 323 5.85 -58.47 -4.96
CA TYR A 323 6.56 -59.39 -4.06
C TYR A 323 8.07 -59.05 -3.94
N SER A 324 8.38 -57.91 -3.32
CA SER A 324 9.74 -57.49 -2.99
C SER A 324 10.51 -58.62 -2.27
N HIS A 325 11.67 -59.02 -2.82
CA HIS A 325 12.39 -60.24 -2.42
C HIS A 325 13.11 -60.03 -1.08
N ALA A 326 12.35 -60.06 0.01
CA ALA A 326 12.77 -59.77 1.38
C ALA A 326 12.31 -60.87 2.34
N SER A 327 13.12 -61.19 3.35
CA SER A 327 12.77 -62.21 4.37
C SER A 327 11.68 -61.69 5.33
N PRO A 328 10.95 -62.57 6.05
CA PRO A 328 9.94 -62.13 7.03
C PRO A 328 10.48 -61.19 8.12
N VAL A 329 11.75 -61.36 8.51
CA VAL A 329 12.42 -60.48 9.49
C VAL A 329 12.67 -59.09 8.90
N VAL A 330 13.16 -59.01 7.66
CA VAL A 330 13.35 -57.72 6.96
C VAL A 330 12.01 -57.03 6.68
N ARG A 331 10.96 -57.80 6.37
CA ARG A 331 9.58 -57.29 6.20
C ARG A 331 8.99 -56.75 7.50
N ARG A 332 9.28 -57.36 8.65
CA ARG A 332 8.89 -56.82 9.96
C ARG A 332 9.65 -55.53 10.28
N LEU A 333 10.98 -55.54 10.13
CA LEU A 333 11.84 -54.39 10.41
C LEU A 333 11.50 -53.17 9.53
N ALA A 334 11.16 -53.40 8.26
CA ALA A 334 10.70 -52.33 7.38
C ALA A 334 9.37 -51.72 7.85
N ARG A 335 8.44 -52.53 8.38
CA ARG A 335 7.20 -52.02 9.01
C ARG A 335 7.48 -51.25 10.30
N GLU A 336 8.39 -51.75 11.15
CA GLU A 336 8.82 -51.09 12.39
C GLU A 336 9.44 -49.70 12.14
N PHE A 337 10.12 -49.51 11.00
CA PHE A 337 10.68 -48.20 10.57
C PHE A 337 9.82 -47.43 9.55
N GLY A 338 8.60 -47.88 9.22
CA GLY A 338 7.74 -47.22 8.22
C GLY A 338 8.28 -47.22 6.77
N VAL A 339 9.27 -48.07 6.47
CA VAL A 339 9.96 -48.13 5.17
C VAL A 339 9.17 -48.96 4.16
N ASN A 340 8.82 -48.36 3.02
CA ASN A 340 8.27 -49.10 1.89
C ASN A 340 9.38 -49.86 1.15
N LEU A 341 9.34 -51.20 1.20
CA LEU A 341 10.34 -52.09 0.60
C LEU A 341 10.48 -51.94 -0.92
N ALA A 342 9.45 -51.51 -1.64
CA ALA A 342 9.55 -51.22 -3.07
C ALA A 342 10.55 -50.09 -3.40
N LYS A 343 10.87 -49.24 -2.42
CA LYS A 343 11.84 -48.14 -2.54
C LYS A 343 13.26 -48.52 -2.08
N VAL A 344 13.46 -49.74 -1.55
CA VAL A 344 14.75 -50.22 -1.02
C VAL A 344 15.46 -51.13 -2.02
N LYS A 345 16.64 -50.72 -2.48
CA LYS A 345 17.46 -51.52 -3.41
C LYS A 345 18.18 -52.65 -2.66
N GLY A 346 17.73 -53.88 -2.85
CA GLY A 346 18.33 -55.06 -2.20
C GLY A 346 19.71 -55.43 -2.74
N SER A 347 20.71 -55.57 -1.85
CA SER A 347 22.10 -55.92 -2.20
C SER A 347 22.38 -57.43 -2.21
N GLY A 348 21.49 -58.24 -1.63
CA GLY A 348 21.66 -59.68 -1.49
C GLY A 348 21.44 -60.49 -2.78
N ARG A 349 21.86 -61.75 -2.75
CA ARG A 349 21.79 -62.71 -3.88
C ARG A 349 20.37 -62.78 -4.50
N LYS A 350 20.28 -62.55 -5.81
CA LYS A 350 19.03 -62.28 -6.57
C LYS A 350 18.27 -61.03 -6.08
N ASN A 351 18.95 -59.88 -5.98
CA ASN A 351 18.41 -58.59 -5.53
C ASN A 351 17.59 -58.70 -4.23
N ARG A 352 18.06 -59.53 -3.29
CA ARG A 352 17.39 -59.75 -2.02
C ARG A 352 17.60 -58.55 -1.10
N ILE A 353 16.53 -58.01 -0.54
CA ILE A 353 16.64 -56.97 0.49
C ILE A 353 17.11 -57.62 1.80
N LEU A 354 18.25 -57.14 2.29
CA LEU A 354 18.87 -57.54 3.55
C LEU A 354 18.50 -56.56 4.67
N LYS A 355 18.97 -56.82 5.90
CA LYS A 355 18.70 -55.94 7.05
C LYS A 355 19.43 -54.60 6.89
N GLU A 356 20.64 -54.69 6.38
CA GLU A 356 21.62 -53.64 6.16
C GLU A 356 21.12 -52.65 5.09
N ASP A 357 20.39 -53.13 4.08
CA ASP A 357 19.79 -52.30 3.03
C ASP A 357 18.69 -51.38 3.60
N VAL A 358 17.81 -51.92 4.46
CA VAL A 358 16.74 -51.14 5.12
C VAL A 358 17.34 -50.13 6.10
N GLN A 359 18.33 -50.53 6.91
CA GLN A 359 19.01 -49.62 7.84
C GLN A 359 19.78 -48.51 7.11
N SER A 360 20.41 -48.83 5.97
CA SER A 360 21.07 -47.83 5.11
C SER A 360 20.07 -46.86 4.49
N TYR A 361 18.91 -47.36 4.02
CA TYR A 361 17.83 -46.52 3.50
C TYR A 361 17.28 -45.55 4.55
N VAL A 362 17.03 -46.00 5.79
CA VAL A 362 16.61 -45.11 6.89
C VAL A 362 17.69 -44.07 7.19
N LYS A 363 18.96 -44.48 7.29
CA LYS A 363 20.08 -43.55 7.57
C LYS A 363 20.28 -42.53 6.44
N GLU A 364 20.06 -42.91 5.19
CA GLU A 364 20.12 -41.99 4.06
C GLU A 364 18.89 -41.06 4.00
N ALA A 365 17.69 -41.56 4.34
CA ALA A 365 16.49 -40.74 4.44
C ALA A 365 16.59 -39.69 5.54
N LEU A 366 17.06 -40.07 6.74
CA LEU A 366 17.38 -39.14 7.83
C LEU A 366 18.41 -38.11 7.39
N LYS A 367 19.54 -38.53 6.79
CA LYS A 367 20.56 -37.61 6.29
C LYS A 367 20.02 -36.62 5.23
N ARG A 368 19.11 -37.06 4.34
CA ARG A 368 18.48 -36.18 3.33
C ARG A 368 17.49 -35.17 3.93
N LEU A 369 16.83 -35.56 5.04
CA LEU A 369 15.95 -34.68 5.81
C LEU A 369 16.79 -33.64 6.59
N GLU A 370 17.81 -34.10 7.32
CA GLU A 370 18.80 -33.26 8.02
C GLU A 370 19.52 -32.29 7.09
N SER A 371 19.81 -32.69 5.84
CA SER A 371 20.45 -31.84 4.83
C SER A 371 19.48 -31.02 3.98
N GLY A 372 18.19 -30.93 4.33
CA GLY A 372 17.16 -30.14 3.62
C GLY A 372 16.90 -30.53 2.16
N ALA A 373 17.49 -31.63 1.67
CA ALA A 373 17.66 -31.91 0.24
C ALA A 373 16.37 -32.33 -0.49
N GLN A 374 15.25 -32.39 0.22
CA GLN A 374 13.93 -32.72 -0.34
C GLN A 374 13.13 -31.47 -0.73
N ALA A 375 13.51 -30.27 -0.29
CA ALA A 375 12.89 -29.00 -0.70
C ALA A 375 13.33 -28.52 -2.10
N THR A 376 14.45 -29.03 -2.62
CA THR A 376 15.09 -28.54 -3.87
C THR A 376 14.75 -29.39 -5.11
N ALA A 377 13.88 -30.39 -4.99
CA ALA A 377 13.68 -31.43 -6.02
C ALA A 377 12.86 -30.98 -7.25
N SER A 378 12.15 -29.85 -7.18
CA SER A 378 11.36 -29.30 -8.28
C SER A 378 11.70 -27.83 -8.55
N GLY A 379 12.75 -27.59 -9.35
CA GLY A 379 13.08 -26.27 -9.93
C GLY A 379 12.07 -25.78 -10.99
N LYS A 380 10.79 -26.10 -10.82
CA LYS A 380 9.66 -25.46 -11.49
C LYS A 380 9.17 -24.36 -10.57
N GLY A 381 8.85 -23.18 -11.12
CA GLY A 381 8.14 -22.13 -10.39
C GLY A 381 6.65 -22.45 -10.20
N ASP A 382 6.32 -23.65 -9.71
CA ASP A 382 4.93 -24.08 -9.46
C ASP A 382 4.46 -23.82 -8.02
N GLY A 383 5.26 -23.09 -7.24
CA GLY A 383 4.86 -22.51 -5.94
C GLY A 383 4.76 -23.51 -4.78
N ALA A 384 4.90 -24.81 -5.04
CA ALA A 384 4.72 -25.87 -4.04
C ALA A 384 5.67 -25.75 -2.83
N ALA A 385 6.89 -25.24 -3.03
CA ALA A 385 7.85 -24.97 -1.95
C ALA A 385 7.44 -23.80 -1.02
N LEU A 386 6.48 -22.98 -1.44
CA LEU A 386 5.91 -21.85 -0.69
C LEU A 386 4.46 -22.15 -0.22
N GLY A 387 3.99 -23.38 -0.35
CA GLY A 387 2.60 -23.77 0.01
C GLY A 387 1.51 -23.22 -0.92
N LEU A 388 1.89 -22.60 -2.05
CA LEU A 388 0.93 -22.02 -3.00
C LEU A 388 0.16 -23.11 -3.75
N LEU A 389 -1.08 -22.78 -4.16
CA LEU A 389 -1.90 -23.68 -4.98
C LEU A 389 -1.21 -23.94 -6.33
N PRO A 390 -1.21 -25.20 -6.83
CA PRO A 390 -0.57 -25.53 -8.10
C PRO A 390 -1.31 -24.87 -9.28
N TRP A 391 -0.54 -24.37 -10.25
CA TRP A 391 -1.09 -23.67 -11.42
C TRP A 391 -2.23 -24.45 -12.13
N PRO A 392 -3.38 -23.82 -12.43
CA PRO A 392 -4.50 -24.45 -13.09
C PRO A 392 -4.12 -25.07 -14.45
N LYS A 393 -4.46 -26.35 -14.62
CA LYS A 393 -4.21 -27.11 -15.85
C LYS A 393 -5.34 -26.88 -16.86
N VAL A 394 -5.29 -25.73 -17.52
CA VAL A 394 -6.21 -25.40 -18.63
C VAL A 394 -5.84 -26.20 -19.88
N ASP A 395 -6.84 -26.84 -20.47
CA ASP A 395 -6.73 -27.48 -21.78
C ASP A 395 -7.16 -26.50 -22.87
N PHE A 396 -6.16 -25.87 -23.50
CA PHE A 396 -6.38 -24.81 -24.49
C PHE A 396 -7.06 -25.30 -25.79
N SER A 397 -7.03 -26.61 -26.09
CA SER A 397 -7.66 -27.18 -27.29
C SER A 397 -9.19 -27.03 -27.30
N LYS A 398 -9.79 -26.77 -26.13
CA LYS A 398 -11.22 -26.50 -25.96
C LYS A 398 -11.65 -25.11 -26.44
N PHE A 399 -10.69 -24.21 -26.72
CA PHE A 399 -10.93 -22.82 -27.09
C PHE A 399 -10.49 -22.50 -28.53
N GLY A 400 -9.84 -23.43 -29.23
CA GLY A 400 -9.38 -23.26 -30.62
C GLY A 400 -8.26 -24.23 -31.00
N GLU A 401 -7.70 -24.03 -32.20
CA GLU A 401 -6.51 -24.76 -32.64
C GLU A 401 -5.27 -24.32 -31.83
N THR A 402 -4.40 -25.27 -31.47
CA THR A 402 -3.23 -25.02 -30.61
C THR A 402 -1.96 -25.64 -31.17
N GLU A 403 -0.88 -24.86 -31.27
CA GLU A 403 0.47 -25.33 -31.61
C GLU A 403 1.36 -25.42 -30.36
N VAL A 404 2.14 -26.50 -30.21
CA VAL A 404 3.04 -26.71 -29.06
C VAL A 404 4.51 -26.52 -29.49
N GLN A 405 5.04 -25.32 -29.31
CA GLN A 405 6.43 -25.01 -29.63
C GLN A 405 7.40 -25.27 -28.45
N PRO A 406 8.49 -26.05 -28.62
CA PRO A 406 9.43 -26.34 -27.55
C PRO A 406 10.38 -25.17 -27.27
N LEU A 407 10.44 -24.71 -26.01
CA LEU A 407 11.37 -23.65 -25.59
C LEU A 407 12.84 -23.98 -25.92
N SER A 408 13.56 -22.97 -26.45
CA SER A 408 14.99 -23.06 -26.79
C SER A 408 15.85 -23.39 -25.57
N ARG A 409 17.05 -23.97 -25.80
CA ARG A 409 18.00 -24.30 -24.71
C ARG A 409 18.38 -23.05 -23.91
N ILE A 410 18.55 -21.90 -24.57
CA ILE A 410 18.86 -20.62 -23.90
C ILE A 410 17.67 -20.19 -23.05
N LYS A 411 16.44 -20.14 -23.60
CA LYS A 411 15.24 -19.75 -22.83
C LYS A 411 15.02 -20.65 -21.61
N LYS A 412 15.29 -21.96 -21.70
CA LYS A 412 15.21 -22.90 -20.56
C LYS A 412 16.25 -22.60 -19.46
N ILE A 413 17.51 -22.31 -19.83
CA ILE A 413 18.58 -22.02 -18.85
C ILE A 413 18.39 -20.62 -18.25
N SER A 414 18.18 -19.61 -19.08
CA SER A 414 17.98 -18.23 -18.62
C SER A 414 16.72 -18.08 -17.78
N GLY A 415 15.62 -18.76 -18.12
CA GLY A 415 14.39 -18.76 -17.32
C GLY A 415 14.59 -19.30 -15.90
N ALA A 416 15.32 -20.41 -15.75
CA ALA A 416 15.63 -20.97 -14.42
C ALA A 416 16.55 -20.04 -13.61
N ASN A 417 17.55 -19.43 -14.24
CA ASN A 417 18.43 -18.46 -13.58
C ASN A 417 17.68 -17.17 -13.16
N LEU A 418 16.84 -16.61 -14.03
CA LEU A 418 16.06 -15.40 -13.74
C LEU A 418 15.02 -15.66 -12.64
N HIS A 419 14.35 -16.82 -12.65
CA HIS A 419 13.41 -17.19 -11.59
C HIS A 419 14.11 -17.35 -10.24
N ARG A 420 15.27 -18.02 -10.19
CA ARG A 420 16.10 -18.09 -8.97
C ARG A 420 16.45 -16.68 -8.48
N ASN A 421 16.94 -15.80 -9.34
CA ASN A 421 17.33 -14.44 -8.94
C ASN A 421 16.13 -13.64 -8.41
N TRP A 422 14.97 -13.74 -9.07
CA TRP A 422 13.73 -13.08 -8.63
C TRP A 422 13.22 -13.54 -7.26
N VAL A 423 13.40 -14.83 -6.92
CA VAL A 423 12.97 -15.38 -5.62
C VAL A 423 14.02 -15.17 -4.52
N MET A 424 15.31 -15.18 -4.86
CA MET A 424 16.42 -15.15 -3.89
C MET A 424 16.99 -13.77 -3.59
N ILE A 425 16.55 -12.72 -4.29
CA ILE A 425 17.07 -11.36 -4.17
C ILE A 425 15.91 -10.38 -3.92
N PRO A 426 15.86 -9.70 -2.76
CA PRO A 426 14.93 -8.59 -2.54
C PRO A 426 15.27 -7.44 -3.51
N HIS A 427 14.54 -7.35 -4.62
CA HIS A 427 14.69 -6.30 -5.62
C HIS A 427 13.93 -5.03 -5.21
N VAL A 428 14.61 -3.90 -5.26
CA VAL A 428 13.99 -2.58 -5.38
C VAL A 428 14.51 -1.93 -6.66
N THR A 429 13.64 -1.19 -7.35
CA THR A 429 13.99 -0.43 -8.56
C THR A 429 13.80 1.06 -8.29
N GLN A 430 14.84 1.86 -8.56
CA GLN A 430 14.79 3.32 -8.56
C GLN A 430 14.70 3.84 -10.00
N TRP A 431 13.85 4.83 -10.24
CA TRP A 431 13.71 5.49 -11.54
C TRP A 431 14.25 6.93 -11.49
N ASP A 432 14.80 7.39 -12.61
CA ASP A 432 15.27 8.76 -12.81
C ASP A 432 15.28 9.08 -14.33
N ASN A 433 15.41 10.36 -14.71
CA ASN A 433 15.57 10.79 -16.10
C ASN A 433 16.82 11.66 -16.25
N ALA A 434 17.74 11.25 -17.12
CA ALA A 434 18.95 12.02 -17.40
C ALA A 434 18.79 12.91 -18.65
N ASP A 435 19.12 14.19 -18.53
CA ASP A 435 19.16 15.10 -19.69
C ASP A 435 20.41 14.80 -20.52
N ILE A 436 20.24 14.10 -21.64
CA ILE A 436 21.33 13.75 -22.56
C ILE A 436 21.41 14.71 -23.77
N THR A 437 20.82 15.91 -23.70
CA THR A 437 20.78 16.86 -24.83
C THR A 437 22.19 17.22 -25.33
N GLU A 438 23.11 17.54 -24.40
CA GLU A 438 24.50 17.88 -24.76
C GLU A 438 25.30 16.64 -25.19
N LEU A 439 25.09 15.51 -24.51
CA LEU A 439 25.72 14.21 -24.83
C LEU A 439 25.36 13.73 -26.24
N GLU A 440 24.09 13.78 -26.62
CA GLU A 440 23.62 13.35 -27.94
C GLU A 440 24.12 14.31 -29.03
N LYS A 441 24.11 15.63 -28.78
CA LYS A 441 24.71 16.62 -29.70
C LYS A 441 26.19 16.34 -29.94
N PHE A 442 26.98 16.20 -28.87
CA PHE A 442 28.40 15.87 -28.94
C PHE A 442 28.62 14.54 -29.68
N ARG A 443 27.82 13.51 -29.39
CA ARG A 443 27.88 12.22 -30.09
C ARG A 443 27.62 12.37 -31.59
N GLN A 444 26.64 13.17 -32.00
CA GLN A 444 26.36 13.43 -33.41
C GLN A 444 27.54 14.16 -34.09
N GLU A 445 28.10 15.18 -33.45
CA GLU A 445 29.27 15.91 -33.93
C GLU A 445 30.49 14.98 -34.10
N GLN A 446 30.80 14.13 -33.10
CA GLN A 446 31.91 13.17 -33.20
C GLN A 446 31.69 12.14 -34.32
N ASN A 447 30.47 11.62 -34.49
CA ASN A 447 30.16 10.72 -35.62
C ASN A 447 30.30 11.43 -36.98
N ALA A 448 29.98 12.73 -37.06
CA ALA A 448 30.19 13.52 -38.27
C ALA A 448 31.68 13.83 -38.54
N MET A 449 32.54 13.82 -37.53
CA MET A 449 34.00 13.89 -37.68
C MET A 449 34.58 12.54 -38.12
N GLU A 450 34.17 11.43 -37.52
CA GLU A 450 34.64 10.08 -37.88
C GLU A 450 34.19 9.66 -39.29
N ALA A 451 32.97 10.03 -39.70
CA ALA A 451 32.51 9.84 -41.08
C ALA A 451 33.38 10.59 -42.12
N LYS A 452 33.98 11.74 -41.75
CA LYS A 452 34.94 12.47 -42.60
C LYS A 452 36.36 11.89 -42.58
N ARG A 453 36.67 11.02 -41.62
CA ARG A 453 37.95 10.31 -41.48
C ARG A 453 37.93 8.91 -42.09
N ASP A 454 36.77 8.45 -42.57
CA ASP A 454 36.51 7.11 -43.12
C ASP A 454 37.01 5.95 -42.23
N THR A 455 36.94 6.12 -40.91
CA THR A 455 37.35 5.09 -39.93
C THR A 455 36.35 3.93 -39.80
N GLY A 456 35.18 4.06 -40.43
CA GLY A 456 34.05 3.13 -40.30
C GLY A 456 33.46 3.02 -38.89
N MET A 457 33.92 3.84 -37.93
CA MET A 457 33.49 3.76 -36.53
C MET A 457 32.23 4.58 -36.28
N LYS A 458 31.27 3.99 -35.55
CA LYS A 458 30.03 4.66 -35.13
C LYS A 458 29.91 4.66 -33.61
N ILE A 459 29.99 5.82 -32.99
CA ILE A 459 29.88 6.00 -31.54
C ILE A 459 28.39 6.01 -31.14
N THR A 460 28.01 5.13 -30.22
CA THR A 460 26.63 4.97 -29.73
C THR A 460 26.46 5.58 -28.32
N PRO A 461 25.23 6.00 -27.91
CA PRO A 461 25.01 6.53 -26.57
C PRO A 461 25.42 5.56 -25.46
N LEU A 462 25.23 4.25 -25.69
CA LEU A 462 25.56 3.19 -24.74
C LEU A 462 27.03 3.22 -24.25
N VAL A 463 27.97 3.68 -25.09
CA VAL A 463 29.39 3.79 -24.68
C VAL A 463 29.61 4.90 -23.65
N PHE A 464 28.83 5.98 -23.70
CA PHE A 464 28.84 7.01 -22.66
C PHE A 464 28.17 6.50 -21.38
N ILE A 465 27.09 5.73 -21.48
CA ILE A 465 26.43 5.09 -20.32
C ILE A 465 27.37 4.07 -19.66
N MET A 466 28.11 3.27 -20.44
CA MET A 466 29.18 2.40 -19.94
C MET A 466 30.26 3.18 -19.18
N LYS A 467 30.61 4.39 -19.62
CA LYS A 467 31.57 5.27 -18.92
C LYS A 467 31.00 5.92 -17.66
N ALA A 468 29.77 6.43 -17.71
CA ALA A 468 29.08 6.98 -16.54
C ALA A 468 28.89 5.92 -15.45
N ALA A 469 28.43 4.72 -15.83
CA ALA A 469 28.32 3.58 -14.93
C ALA A 469 29.67 3.14 -14.38
N ALA A 470 30.73 3.09 -15.21
CA ALA A 470 32.07 2.74 -14.72
C ALA A 470 32.59 3.73 -13.67
N LYS A 471 32.38 5.04 -13.86
CA LYS A 471 32.76 6.06 -12.89
C LYS A 471 31.88 6.05 -11.64
N ALA A 472 30.59 5.75 -11.77
CA ALA A 472 29.69 5.55 -10.63
C ALA A 472 30.11 4.33 -9.77
N LEU A 473 30.55 3.22 -10.40
CA LEU A 473 31.07 2.03 -9.72
C LEU A 473 32.42 2.27 -9.01
N GLU A 474 33.18 3.30 -9.40
CA GLU A 474 34.38 3.75 -8.67
C GLU A 474 34.04 4.67 -7.50
N ALA A 475 33.02 5.52 -7.64
CA ALA A 475 32.53 6.40 -6.58
C ALA A 475 31.71 5.68 -5.49
N PHE A 476 31.00 4.61 -5.85
CA PHE A 476 30.14 3.81 -4.97
C PHE A 476 30.55 2.32 -5.00
N PRO A 477 31.58 1.91 -4.24
CA PRO A 477 32.13 0.55 -4.33
C PRO A 477 31.18 -0.58 -3.93
N ALA A 478 30.09 -0.30 -3.20
CA ALA A 478 29.09 -1.30 -2.83
C ALA A 478 28.36 -1.87 -4.06
N PHE A 479 28.07 -1.05 -5.07
CA PHE A 479 27.52 -1.49 -6.36
C PHE A 479 28.53 -2.32 -7.17
N ASN A 480 29.83 -2.15 -6.91
CA ASN A 480 30.91 -2.94 -7.50
C ASN A 480 31.27 -4.16 -6.63
N SER A 481 30.26 -4.86 -6.12
CA SER A 481 30.45 -5.99 -5.20
C SER A 481 29.74 -7.27 -5.66
N SER A 482 29.88 -8.32 -4.85
CA SER A 482 29.04 -9.50 -4.81
C SER A 482 28.87 -9.90 -3.35
N LEU A 483 27.68 -10.37 -2.96
CA LEU A 483 27.49 -11.06 -1.70
C LEU A 483 28.27 -12.40 -1.71
N SER A 484 28.87 -12.80 -0.58
CA SER A 484 29.52 -14.10 -0.42
C SER A 484 28.52 -15.26 -0.36
N ASP A 485 29.00 -16.49 -0.57
CA ASP A 485 28.17 -17.71 -0.62
C ASP A 485 27.42 -18.01 0.70
N ASP A 486 27.91 -17.46 1.82
CA ASP A 486 27.30 -17.54 3.16
C ASP A 486 26.29 -16.41 3.46
N GLY A 487 26.31 -15.32 2.68
CA GLY A 487 25.49 -14.12 2.92
C GLY A 487 26.06 -13.13 3.94
N GLU A 488 27.20 -13.40 4.57
CA GLU A 488 27.72 -12.61 5.70
C GLU A 488 28.75 -11.52 5.30
N SER A 489 29.18 -11.47 4.05
CA SER A 489 30.28 -10.60 3.61
C SER A 489 30.12 -10.06 2.18
N LEU A 490 30.81 -8.94 1.88
CA LEU A 490 30.82 -8.31 0.56
C LEU A 490 32.17 -8.42 -0.12
N ILE A 491 32.18 -9.08 -1.27
CA ILE A 491 33.34 -9.23 -2.16
C ILE A 491 33.47 -7.97 -3.02
N LEU A 492 34.10 -6.93 -2.47
CA LEU A 492 34.36 -5.66 -3.16
C LEU A 492 35.37 -5.84 -4.31
N LYS A 493 34.90 -5.74 -5.55
CA LYS A 493 35.72 -5.94 -6.76
C LYS A 493 36.63 -4.72 -6.98
N LYS A 494 37.88 -4.95 -7.37
CA LYS A 494 38.88 -3.89 -7.67
C LYS A 494 39.14 -3.70 -9.17
N TYR A 495 38.31 -4.35 -9.98
CA TYR A 495 38.17 -4.17 -11.43
C TYR A 495 36.75 -3.65 -11.70
N VAL A 496 36.52 -3.06 -12.88
CA VAL A 496 35.21 -2.54 -13.28
C VAL A 496 34.84 -3.17 -14.63
N ASN A 497 34.07 -4.26 -14.56
CA ASN A 497 33.65 -5.04 -15.72
C ASN A 497 32.12 -4.93 -15.87
N ILE A 498 31.64 -4.46 -17.02
CA ILE A 498 30.21 -4.20 -17.23
C ILE A 498 29.61 -5.23 -18.19
N GLY A 499 28.60 -5.95 -17.72
CA GLY A 499 27.75 -6.78 -18.57
C GLY A 499 26.84 -5.90 -19.45
N ILE A 500 26.68 -6.24 -20.73
CA ILE A 500 25.67 -5.60 -21.60
C ILE A 500 24.67 -6.68 -21.98
N ALA A 501 23.40 -6.49 -21.61
CA ALA A 501 22.34 -7.41 -22.02
C ALA A 501 22.00 -7.19 -23.50
N VAL A 502 22.26 -8.20 -24.33
CA VAL A 502 22.07 -8.16 -25.79
C VAL A 502 20.98 -9.15 -26.17
N ASP A 503 19.90 -8.64 -26.76
CA ASP A 503 18.89 -9.49 -27.40
C ASP A 503 19.44 -10.17 -28.66
N THR A 504 19.07 -11.43 -28.87
CA THR A 504 19.44 -12.22 -30.04
C THR A 504 18.30 -13.16 -30.42
N PRO A 505 18.19 -13.60 -31.69
CA PRO A 505 17.14 -14.54 -32.13
C PRO A 505 17.06 -15.85 -31.34
N ASN A 506 18.15 -16.25 -30.65
CA ASN A 506 18.19 -17.47 -29.85
C ASN A 506 17.75 -17.26 -28.38
N GLY A 507 17.72 -16.00 -27.92
CA GLY A 507 17.46 -15.57 -26.55
C GLY A 507 18.46 -14.52 -26.05
N LEU A 508 18.19 -13.98 -24.86
CA LEU A 508 19.03 -12.98 -24.19
C LEU A 508 20.40 -13.56 -23.81
N VAL A 509 21.48 -12.81 -24.08
CA VAL A 509 22.85 -13.09 -23.62
C VAL A 509 23.49 -11.84 -23.03
N VAL A 510 24.38 -12.01 -22.05
CA VAL A 510 25.08 -10.89 -21.38
C VAL A 510 26.60 -11.06 -21.54
N PRO A 511 27.20 -10.58 -22.64
CA PRO A 511 28.65 -10.41 -22.73
C PRO A 511 29.16 -9.34 -21.75
N VAL A 512 30.36 -9.55 -21.20
CA VAL A 512 31.02 -8.73 -20.18
C VAL A 512 32.23 -8.00 -20.76
N PHE A 513 32.18 -6.67 -20.72
CA PHE A 513 33.26 -5.78 -21.12
C PHE A 513 34.20 -5.56 -19.95
N LYS A 514 35.49 -5.81 -20.14
CA LYS A 514 36.49 -5.82 -19.06
C LYS A 514 37.21 -4.47 -18.95
N ASP A 515 37.48 -4.03 -17.72
CA ASP A 515 38.24 -2.80 -17.40
C ASP A 515 37.68 -1.52 -18.05
N VAL A 516 36.35 -1.34 -18.02
CA VAL A 516 35.63 -0.24 -18.70
C VAL A 516 36.06 1.15 -18.19
N ASN A 517 36.46 1.24 -16.93
CA ASN A 517 37.06 2.45 -16.34
C ASN A 517 38.37 2.85 -17.05
N LYS A 518 39.23 1.90 -17.44
CA LYS A 518 40.55 2.15 -18.04
C LYS A 518 40.49 2.46 -19.55
N LYS A 519 39.49 1.93 -20.26
CA LYS A 519 39.40 1.99 -21.74
C LYS A 519 38.92 3.34 -22.30
N GLY A 520 39.26 3.63 -23.55
CA GLY A 520 38.79 4.84 -24.25
C GLY A 520 37.39 4.70 -24.89
N ILE A 521 36.69 5.81 -25.17
CA ILE A 521 35.38 5.79 -25.88
C ILE A 521 35.51 5.13 -27.26
N TYR A 522 36.58 5.41 -28.00
CA TYR A 522 36.89 4.80 -29.29
C TYR A 522 37.13 3.28 -29.18
N GLU A 523 37.84 2.85 -28.14
CA GLU A 523 38.14 1.44 -27.87
C GLU A 523 36.87 0.66 -27.52
N LEU A 524 36.09 1.18 -26.57
CA LEU A 524 34.80 0.63 -26.17
C LEU A 524 33.80 0.59 -27.34
N SER A 525 33.79 1.61 -28.20
CA SER A 525 32.95 1.62 -29.42
C SER A 525 33.31 0.49 -30.39
N LYS A 526 34.61 0.22 -30.58
CA LYS A 526 35.09 -0.90 -31.40
C LYS A 526 34.78 -2.25 -30.77
N GLU A 527 35.10 -2.43 -29.48
CA GLU A 527 34.83 -3.66 -28.73
C GLU A 527 33.33 -3.99 -28.74
N LEU A 528 32.47 -2.99 -28.49
CA LEU A 528 31.01 -3.13 -28.53
C LEU A 528 30.51 -3.57 -29.91
N ALA A 529 31.07 -3.01 -30.99
CA ALA A 529 30.71 -3.40 -32.35
C ALA A 529 31.13 -4.84 -32.70
N GLU A 530 32.29 -5.31 -32.22
CA GLU A 530 32.77 -6.68 -32.42
C GLU A 530 32.00 -7.70 -31.56
N VAL A 531 31.85 -7.42 -30.26
CA VAL A 531 31.11 -8.27 -29.31
C VAL A 531 29.63 -8.38 -29.70
N SER A 532 28.99 -7.28 -30.12
CA SER A 532 27.60 -7.31 -30.61
C SER A 532 27.41 -8.13 -31.89
N LYS A 533 28.46 -8.28 -32.72
CA LYS A 533 28.46 -9.19 -33.88
C LYS A 533 28.64 -10.66 -33.44
N LYS A 534 29.54 -10.92 -32.47
CA LYS A 534 29.70 -12.26 -31.87
C LYS A 534 28.42 -12.75 -31.19
N ALA A 535 27.76 -11.89 -30.41
CA ALA A 535 26.51 -12.17 -29.71
C ALA A 535 25.39 -12.62 -30.67
N ARG A 536 25.01 -11.77 -31.63
CA ARG A 536 23.97 -12.08 -32.62
C ARG A 536 24.34 -13.25 -33.54
N GLY A 537 25.65 -13.49 -33.76
CA GLY A 537 26.14 -14.66 -34.48
C GLY A 537 26.20 -15.96 -33.67
N GLY A 538 25.87 -15.96 -32.38
CA GLY A 538 25.94 -17.13 -31.50
C GLY A 538 27.38 -17.59 -31.18
N LYS A 539 28.37 -16.70 -31.28
CA LYS A 539 29.81 -17.00 -31.16
C LYS A 539 30.47 -16.45 -29.88
N LEU A 540 29.69 -16.20 -28.83
CA LEU A 540 30.24 -15.88 -27.51
C LEU A 540 30.73 -17.16 -26.82
N THR A 541 31.85 -17.06 -26.12
CA THR A 541 32.37 -18.10 -25.23
C THR A 541 31.92 -17.85 -23.79
N ALA A 542 32.04 -18.87 -22.91
CA ALA A 542 31.78 -18.67 -21.48
C ALA A 542 32.67 -17.58 -20.86
N ALA A 543 33.92 -17.43 -21.33
CA ALA A 543 34.85 -16.42 -20.85
C ALA A 543 34.52 -14.98 -21.30
N ASP A 544 33.65 -14.83 -22.31
CA ASP A 544 33.06 -13.54 -22.72
C ASP A 544 31.84 -13.17 -21.85
N MET A 545 31.32 -14.08 -21.01
CA MET A 545 30.08 -13.91 -20.22
C MET A 545 30.32 -14.07 -18.70
N GLN A 546 31.55 -13.82 -18.24
CA GLN A 546 31.99 -14.07 -16.86
C GLN A 546 32.80 -12.90 -16.29
N GLY A 547 32.82 -12.79 -14.96
CA GLY A 547 33.55 -11.74 -14.23
C GLY A 547 32.85 -10.38 -14.25
N GLY A 548 31.53 -10.36 -14.41
CA GLY A 548 30.71 -9.14 -14.37
C GLY A 548 30.63 -8.51 -12.98
N CYS A 549 30.55 -7.19 -12.96
CA CYS A 549 30.37 -6.38 -11.75
C CYS A 549 28.95 -5.84 -11.65
N PHE A 550 28.42 -5.40 -12.80
CA PHE A 550 27.20 -4.64 -12.97
C PHE A 550 26.73 -4.83 -14.41
N THR A 551 25.42 -4.99 -14.64
CA THR A 551 24.86 -5.12 -15.99
C THR A 551 24.15 -3.84 -16.44
N ILE A 552 24.23 -3.50 -17.72
CA ILE A 552 23.35 -2.54 -18.39
C ILE A 552 22.43 -3.31 -19.36
N SER A 553 21.12 -3.15 -19.20
CA SER A 553 20.10 -3.61 -20.14
C SER A 553 19.52 -2.42 -20.88
N SER A 554 19.65 -2.39 -22.21
CA SER A 554 19.24 -1.24 -23.03
C SER A 554 18.13 -1.61 -24.00
N LEU A 555 16.91 -1.16 -23.69
CA LEU A 555 15.72 -1.32 -24.54
C LEU A 555 15.45 -0.09 -25.44
N GLY A 556 16.24 0.98 -25.31
CA GLY A 556 16.02 2.23 -26.07
C GLY A 556 16.10 2.13 -27.60
N GLY A 557 16.59 1.02 -28.16
CA GLY A 557 16.50 0.71 -29.59
C GLY A 557 15.18 0.06 -30.03
N ILE A 558 14.30 -0.27 -29.07
CA ILE A 558 13.00 -0.93 -29.26
C ILE A 558 11.87 0.02 -28.83
N GLY A 559 11.92 0.52 -27.59
CA GLY A 559 10.86 1.37 -27.04
C GLY A 559 10.76 1.28 -25.50
N GLY A 560 9.59 1.66 -24.99
CA GLY A 560 9.31 1.70 -23.54
C GLY A 560 9.75 3.00 -22.86
N THR A 561 9.01 3.39 -21.82
CA THR A 561 9.29 4.54 -20.95
C THR A 561 10.12 4.11 -19.73
N ALA A 562 9.73 3.03 -19.05
CA ALA A 562 10.45 2.44 -17.93
C ALA A 562 10.29 0.92 -17.92
N PHE A 563 11.18 0.20 -17.24
CA PHE A 563 11.02 -1.23 -16.96
C PHE A 563 11.82 -1.63 -15.70
N THR A 564 11.47 -2.76 -15.09
CA THR A 564 12.16 -3.32 -13.90
C THR A 564 13.10 -4.46 -14.32
N PRO A 565 14.40 -4.20 -14.59
CA PRO A 565 15.36 -5.26 -14.89
C PRO A 565 15.58 -6.17 -13.66
N ILE A 566 15.74 -7.47 -13.90
CA ILE A 566 16.09 -8.46 -12.87
C ILE A 566 17.62 -8.51 -12.73
N VAL A 567 18.14 -8.39 -11.50
CA VAL A 567 19.59 -8.40 -11.21
C VAL A 567 20.20 -9.76 -11.58
N ASN A 568 21.39 -9.73 -12.19
CA ASN A 568 22.09 -10.93 -12.64
C ASN A 568 23.11 -11.43 -11.59
N ALA A 569 22.67 -12.21 -10.60
CA ALA A 569 23.53 -12.83 -9.60
C ALA A 569 24.79 -13.48 -10.24
N PRO A 570 26.00 -13.25 -9.69
CA PRO A 570 26.29 -12.66 -8.38
C PRO A 570 26.46 -11.13 -8.38
N GLU A 571 26.09 -10.40 -9.44
CA GLU A 571 26.04 -8.93 -9.41
C GLU A 571 24.95 -8.45 -8.45
N VAL A 572 25.12 -7.26 -7.86
CA VAL A 572 24.18 -6.68 -6.88
C VAL A 572 23.25 -5.61 -7.46
N ALA A 573 23.51 -5.15 -8.69
CA ALA A 573 22.68 -4.14 -9.36
C ALA A 573 22.72 -4.26 -10.90
N ILE A 574 21.68 -3.73 -11.55
CA ILE A 574 21.51 -3.68 -13.01
C ILE A 574 20.81 -2.38 -13.42
N LEU A 575 21.33 -1.71 -14.46
CA LEU A 575 20.76 -0.49 -15.03
C LEU A 575 19.90 -0.80 -16.25
N GLY A 576 18.61 -0.51 -16.16
CA GLY A 576 17.71 -0.41 -17.30
C GLY A 576 17.82 0.94 -17.98
N VAL A 577 17.88 0.93 -19.32
CA VAL A 577 17.93 2.13 -20.17
C VAL A 577 16.80 2.06 -21.21
N SER A 578 15.85 2.97 -21.10
CA SER A 578 14.67 3.08 -21.98
C SER A 578 14.96 3.89 -23.25
N LYS A 579 13.93 4.13 -24.06
CA LYS A 579 14.01 5.05 -25.21
C LYS A 579 14.08 6.50 -24.72
N SER A 580 14.99 7.30 -25.29
CA SER A 580 15.04 8.73 -25.02
C SER A 580 13.96 9.51 -25.78
N GLU A 581 13.49 10.59 -25.17
CA GLU A 581 12.35 11.38 -25.62
C GLU A 581 12.58 12.88 -25.37
N MET A 582 12.11 13.73 -26.29
CA MET A 582 12.17 15.18 -26.11
C MET A 582 11.01 15.62 -25.23
N LYS A 583 11.29 16.12 -24.03
CA LYS A 583 10.28 16.55 -23.04
C LYS A 583 10.44 18.03 -22.71
N PRO A 584 9.35 18.79 -22.50
CA PRO A 584 9.43 20.13 -21.92
C PRO A 584 9.81 20.01 -20.44
N VAL A 585 10.93 20.62 -20.05
CA VAL A 585 11.41 20.64 -18.66
C VAL A 585 11.48 22.08 -18.19
N TRP A 586 10.81 22.37 -17.07
CA TRP A 586 10.86 23.68 -16.43
C TRP A 586 12.26 23.93 -15.86
N ASN A 587 12.95 24.96 -16.33
CA ASN A 587 14.32 25.30 -15.89
C ASN A 587 14.36 26.32 -14.73
N GLY A 588 13.21 26.61 -14.11
CA GLY A 588 13.03 27.69 -13.13
C GLY A 588 12.60 29.03 -13.73
N LYS A 589 12.52 29.17 -15.06
CA LYS A 589 12.12 30.40 -15.76
C LYS A 589 11.28 30.16 -17.02
N GLU A 590 11.54 29.09 -17.74
CA GLU A 590 10.85 28.70 -18.99
C GLU A 590 10.84 27.17 -19.15
N PHE A 591 9.95 26.66 -20.00
CA PHE A 591 9.97 25.25 -20.42
C PHE A 591 10.97 25.06 -21.56
N ALA A 592 12.13 24.47 -21.24
CA ALA A 592 13.14 24.12 -22.23
C ALA A 592 12.89 22.70 -22.77
N PRO A 593 12.91 22.48 -24.10
CA PRO A 593 12.87 21.12 -24.66
C PRO A 593 14.21 20.41 -24.39
N ARG A 594 14.16 19.33 -23.60
CA ARG A 594 15.34 18.52 -23.24
C ARG A 594 15.15 17.06 -23.65
N LEU A 595 16.21 16.45 -24.18
CA LEU A 595 16.25 15.04 -24.55
C LEU A 595 16.48 14.19 -23.29
N GLN A 596 15.38 13.76 -22.68
CA GLN A 596 15.39 12.96 -21.46
C GLN A 596 15.60 11.48 -21.79
N LEU A 597 16.52 10.84 -21.07
CA LEU A 597 16.79 9.41 -21.10
C LEU A 597 16.28 8.79 -19.79
N PRO A 598 15.17 8.02 -19.81
CA PRO A 598 14.70 7.36 -18.61
C PRO A 598 15.61 6.19 -18.23
N LEU A 599 15.93 6.12 -16.94
CA LEU A 599 16.80 5.13 -16.32
C LEU A 599 16.01 4.32 -15.27
N SER A 600 16.43 3.08 -15.03
CA SER A 600 15.77 2.18 -14.07
C SER A 600 16.80 1.29 -13.39
N LEU A 601 17.29 1.71 -12.21
CA LEU A 601 18.32 1.00 -11.45
C LEU A 601 17.66 -0.01 -10.51
N SER A 602 17.76 -1.31 -10.82
CA SER A 602 17.37 -2.36 -9.87
C SER A 602 18.58 -2.83 -9.06
N TYR A 603 18.40 -3.07 -7.76
CA TYR A 603 19.45 -3.50 -6.85
C TYR A 603 18.97 -4.50 -5.79
N ASP A 604 19.92 -5.23 -5.20
CA ASP A 604 19.73 -6.12 -4.05
C ASP A 604 19.68 -5.30 -2.75
N HIS A 605 18.48 -5.17 -2.16
CA HIS A 605 18.27 -4.37 -0.95
C HIS A 605 18.86 -5.00 0.34
N ARG A 606 19.58 -6.13 0.23
CA ARG A 606 20.45 -6.64 1.32
C ARG A 606 21.83 -6.00 1.31
N VAL A 607 22.22 -5.38 0.20
CA VAL A 607 23.55 -4.81 -0.02
C VAL A 607 23.51 -3.30 -0.18
N ILE A 608 22.48 -2.80 -0.90
CA ILE A 608 22.32 -1.40 -1.27
C ILE A 608 21.03 -0.88 -0.62
N ASP A 609 21.11 0.16 0.22
CA ASP A 609 19.92 0.83 0.76
C ASP A 609 19.30 1.82 -0.24
N GLY A 610 18.03 2.20 -0.03
CA GLY A 610 17.32 3.12 -0.93
C GLY A 610 17.96 4.51 -1.08
N ALA A 611 18.68 5.00 -0.07
CA ALA A 611 19.39 6.28 -0.15
C ALA A 611 20.72 6.15 -0.92
N GLU A 612 21.43 5.03 -0.82
CA GLU A 612 22.57 4.73 -1.68
C GLU A 612 22.12 4.49 -3.14
N GLY A 613 20.99 3.79 -3.35
CA GLY A 613 20.31 3.65 -4.64
C GLY A 613 19.99 4.99 -5.30
N ALA A 614 19.38 5.91 -4.55
CA ALA A 614 19.11 7.27 -5.02
C ALA A 614 20.40 8.05 -5.34
N ARG A 615 21.39 8.04 -4.44
CA ARG A 615 22.68 8.73 -4.66
C ARG A 615 23.43 8.22 -5.89
N PHE A 616 23.41 6.91 -6.12
CA PHE A 616 24.04 6.30 -7.29
C PHE A 616 23.37 6.72 -8.59
N ILE A 617 22.03 6.65 -8.68
CA ILE A 617 21.34 7.00 -9.93
C ILE A 617 21.46 8.51 -10.22
N THR A 618 21.37 9.38 -9.19
CA THR A 618 21.57 10.83 -9.36
C THR A 618 23.01 11.16 -9.77
N TYR A 619 24.04 10.53 -9.20
CA TYR A 619 25.42 10.75 -9.64
C TYR A 619 25.65 10.26 -11.07
N LEU A 620 25.06 9.12 -11.46
CA LEU A 620 25.12 8.59 -12.81
C LEU A 620 24.38 9.52 -13.80
N ASN A 621 23.26 10.12 -13.39
CA ASN A 621 22.54 11.16 -14.12
C ASN A 621 23.42 12.40 -14.34
N GLU A 622 24.02 12.95 -13.27
CA GLU A 622 24.96 14.08 -13.38
C GLU A 622 26.12 13.79 -14.36
N CYS A 623 26.68 12.57 -14.32
CA CYS A 623 27.75 12.13 -15.24
C CYS A 623 27.29 11.93 -16.69
N LEU A 624 25.98 11.75 -16.95
CA LEU A 624 25.42 11.71 -18.31
C LEU A 624 25.04 13.11 -18.81
N SER A 625 24.55 13.98 -17.93
CA SER A 625 24.15 15.35 -18.29
C SER A 625 25.32 16.30 -18.49
N ASP A 626 26.45 16.11 -17.79
CA ASP A 626 27.69 16.83 -18.07
C ASP A 626 28.83 15.88 -18.46
N ILE A 627 29.07 15.78 -19.77
CA ILE A 627 30.14 14.96 -20.37
C ILE A 627 31.53 15.29 -19.78
N ARG A 628 31.76 16.52 -19.32
CA ARG A 628 33.05 16.94 -18.73
C ARG A 628 33.35 16.15 -17.45
N ARG A 629 32.32 15.74 -16.70
CA ARG A 629 32.44 14.86 -15.52
C ARG A 629 32.91 13.45 -15.86
N LEU A 630 32.92 13.03 -17.12
CA LEU A 630 33.50 11.76 -17.60
C LEU A 630 35.00 11.86 -17.93
N VAL A 631 35.59 13.05 -17.86
CA VAL A 631 37.01 13.34 -18.16
C VAL A 631 37.77 13.81 -16.91
N LEU A 632 37.06 14.47 -15.98
CA LEU A 632 37.45 14.62 -14.57
C LEU A 632 37.33 13.28 -13.81
#